data_AF-A0AAV1LVD5-F1
#
_entry.id   AF-A0AAV1LVD5-F1
#
_cell.length_a   1.000
_cell.length_b   1.000
_cell.length_c   1.000
_cell.angle_alpha   90.00
_cell.angle_beta   90.00
_cell.angle_gamma   90.00
#
_symmetry.space_group_name_H-M   'P 1'
#
loop_
_entity.id
_entity.type
_entity.pdbx_description
1 polymer ?
#
loop_
_entity_poly.entity_id
_entity_poly.type
_entity_poly.pdbx_seq_one_letter_code
_entity_poly.pdbx_strand_id
1 'polypeptide(L)'
;MVDSGRFETDLKTLYLKRSSIKGRITKFKNYLDDLTSIKDISDLELSKCAMKLSRIESLFSEFEELQNQIEEKIAASDLDTELISRELIEQDFDNCISIGRSLVQRGLQPNQPSPHCSNNDSHFTSVNESEQELTDIDDQLSKFWELESVPQTKALTNEERLCQEHFLMNTVRDHDGRFCVGLPLRIKKNCLGNSYSLAKKRFMNLEKRFKLKPQLKELYVQFIQEYAKLGHLSPSPIKKPINAYFLPHHPVMKEKSESTRLRVVFDASAQTTSGMSVNDLQMKGPVIQDSLINILLRFRLYKYIISGDIEKMYRQVNVRESDRNLQLILWRDKESDPLQTLQCILLLMVFLARVF
;
A
#
# COMPACT_ATOMS: atom_id res chain seq x y z
N MET A 1 32.84 -20.07 -17.67
CA MET A 1 32.54 -21.08 -16.63
C MET A 1 32.51 -20.54 -15.20
N VAL A 2 32.85 -19.27 -14.93
CA VAL A 2 32.86 -18.70 -13.56
C VAL A 2 31.49 -18.15 -13.12
N ASP A 3 30.59 -17.83 -14.05
CA ASP A 3 29.35 -17.10 -13.75
C ASP A 3 28.22 -17.99 -13.18
N SER A 4 28.10 -19.23 -13.65
CA SER A 4 27.05 -20.16 -13.26
C SER A 4 27.04 -20.51 -11.76
N GLY A 5 28.22 -20.58 -11.11
CA GLY A 5 28.32 -20.86 -9.67
C GLY A 5 27.88 -19.69 -8.79
N ARG A 6 27.99 -18.45 -9.27
CA ARG A 6 27.60 -17.26 -8.49
C ARG A 6 26.07 -17.06 -8.51
N PHE A 7 25.42 -17.32 -9.64
CA PHE A 7 23.97 -17.28 -9.78
C PHE A 7 23.27 -18.35 -8.92
N GLU A 8 23.80 -19.57 -8.87
CA GLU A 8 23.22 -20.65 -8.08
C GLU A 8 23.32 -20.41 -6.57
N THR A 9 24.41 -19.77 -6.12
CA THR A 9 24.65 -19.42 -4.71
C THR A 9 23.69 -18.31 -4.23
N ASP A 10 23.37 -17.36 -5.11
CA ASP A 10 22.45 -16.26 -4.83
C ASP A 10 20.98 -16.74 -4.75
N LEU A 11 20.55 -17.59 -5.68
CA LEU A 11 19.20 -18.17 -5.67
C LEU A 11 18.97 -19.06 -4.44
N LYS A 12 19.96 -19.88 -4.04
CA LYS A 12 19.92 -20.66 -2.79
C LYS A 12 19.71 -19.77 -1.57
N THR A 13 20.35 -18.61 -1.53
CA THR A 13 20.22 -17.64 -0.43
C THR A 13 18.82 -17.02 -0.38
N LEU A 14 18.24 -16.71 -1.54
CA LEU A 14 16.85 -16.22 -1.63
C LEU A 14 15.85 -17.29 -1.16
N TYR A 15 16.03 -18.54 -1.54
CA TYR A 15 15.19 -19.64 -1.08
C TYR A 15 15.29 -19.88 0.44
N LEU A 16 16.48 -19.72 1.02
CA LEU A 16 16.66 -19.77 2.48
C LEU A 16 15.90 -18.64 3.19
N LYS A 17 15.96 -17.41 2.66
CA LYS A 17 15.16 -16.28 3.17
C LYS A 17 13.66 -16.58 3.07
N ARG A 18 13.20 -17.17 1.96
CA ARG A 18 11.79 -17.54 1.76
C ARG A 18 11.34 -18.57 2.79
N SER A 19 12.18 -19.59 3.05
CA SER A 19 11.92 -20.59 4.08
C SER A 19 11.85 -19.99 5.48
N SER A 20 12.70 -19.01 5.79
CA SER A 20 12.66 -18.27 7.06
C SER A 20 11.35 -17.49 7.23
N ILE A 21 10.92 -16.76 6.19
CA ILE A 21 9.64 -16.05 6.16
C ILE A 21 8.49 -17.03 6.38
N LYS A 22 8.44 -18.13 5.61
CA LYS A 22 7.42 -19.17 5.76
C LYS A 22 7.35 -19.69 7.21
N GLY A 23 8.50 -19.96 7.82
CA GLY A 23 8.56 -20.40 9.22
C GLY A 23 8.01 -19.37 10.22
N ARG A 24 8.18 -18.07 9.97
CA ARG A 24 7.61 -17.00 10.81
C ARG A 24 6.09 -16.92 10.68
N ILE A 25 5.55 -17.10 9.47
CA ILE A 25 4.09 -17.17 9.24
C ILE A 25 3.50 -18.37 9.95
N THR A 26 4.12 -19.56 9.81
CA THR A 26 3.64 -20.78 10.49
C THR A 26 3.60 -20.60 12.01
N LYS A 27 4.63 -19.98 12.60
CA LYS A 27 4.62 -19.66 14.05
C LYS A 27 3.49 -18.72 14.43
N PHE A 28 3.18 -17.74 13.59
CA PHE A 28 2.08 -16.82 13.85
C PHE A 28 0.71 -17.47 13.67
N LYS A 29 0.56 -18.34 12.67
CA LYS A 29 -0.62 -19.18 12.48
C LYS A 29 -0.92 -20.00 13.73
N ASN A 30 0.07 -20.73 14.25
CA ASN A 30 -0.09 -21.51 15.49
C ASN A 30 -0.46 -20.62 16.68
N TYR A 31 0.16 -19.44 16.79
CA TYR A 31 -0.20 -18.46 17.82
C TYR A 31 -1.67 -18.00 17.70
N LEU A 32 -2.18 -17.79 16.49
CA LEU A 32 -3.59 -17.44 16.27
C LEU A 32 -4.52 -18.62 16.58
N ASP A 33 -4.13 -19.84 16.24
CA ASP A 33 -4.90 -21.05 16.55
C ASP A 33 -5.00 -21.25 18.07
N ASP A 34 -3.90 -21.04 18.80
CA ASP A 34 -3.89 -21.04 20.28
C ASP A 34 -4.81 -19.93 20.84
N LEU A 35 -4.71 -18.72 20.30
CA LEU A 35 -5.45 -17.56 20.76
C LEU A 35 -6.96 -17.66 20.48
N THR A 36 -7.34 -18.23 19.33
CA THR A 36 -8.75 -18.46 18.96
C THR A 36 -9.39 -19.61 19.74
N SER A 37 -8.58 -20.47 20.37
CA SER A 37 -9.05 -21.54 21.25
C SER A 37 -9.37 -21.05 22.67
N ILE A 38 -8.97 -19.83 23.03
CA ILE A 38 -9.25 -19.22 24.34
C ILE A 38 -10.66 -18.61 24.34
N LYS A 39 -11.45 -18.93 25.37
CA LYS A 39 -12.85 -18.50 25.50
C LYS A 39 -12.98 -16.99 25.75
N ASP A 40 -12.13 -16.44 26.61
CA ASP A 40 -12.08 -15.02 26.97
C ASP A 40 -10.65 -14.49 26.78
N ILE A 41 -10.43 -13.74 25.70
CA ILE A 41 -9.12 -13.20 25.34
C ILE A 41 -8.92 -11.87 26.08
N SER A 42 -7.85 -11.76 26.87
CA SER A 42 -7.53 -10.53 27.61
C SER A 42 -7.03 -9.40 26.70
N ASP A 43 -7.20 -8.16 27.14
CA ASP A 43 -6.68 -6.97 26.44
C ASP A 43 -5.17 -7.02 26.22
N LEU A 44 -4.43 -7.64 27.15
CA LEU A 44 -3.00 -7.87 27.02
C LEU A 44 -2.68 -8.82 25.86
N GLU A 45 -3.43 -9.91 25.71
CA GLU A 45 -3.25 -10.85 24.60
C GLU A 45 -3.69 -10.25 23.26
N LEU A 46 -4.74 -9.42 23.25
CA LEU A 46 -5.15 -8.66 22.07
C LEU A 46 -4.10 -7.62 21.64
N SER A 47 -3.50 -6.93 22.59
CA SER A 47 -2.40 -5.98 22.33
C SER A 47 -1.14 -6.70 21.79
N LYS A 48 -0.78 -7.85 22.38
CA LYS A 48 0.28 -8.73 21.85
C LYS A 48 -0.03 -9.22 20.44
N CYS A 49 -1.28 -9.58 20.17
CA CYS A 49 -1.75 -9.99 18.86
C CYS A 49 -1.61 -8.84 17.85
N ALA A 50 -2.03 -7.61 18.20
CA ALA A 50 -1.89 -6.43 17.35
C ALA A 50 -0.42 -6.12 16.99
N MET A 51 0.49 -6.18 17.97
CA MET A 51 1.93 -6.00 17.70
C MET A 51 2.50 -7.09 16.78
N LYS A 52 2.12 -8.35 16.99
CA LYS A 52 2.55 -9.46 16.13
C LYS A 52 1.97 -9.36 14.72
N LEU A 53 0.71 -8.94 14.61
CA LEU A 53 0.01 -8.71 13.34
C LEU A 53 0.72 -7.64 12.50
N SER A 54 1.07 -6.49 13.10
CA SER A 54 1.82 -5.42 12.40
C SER A 54 3.16 -5.94 11.86
N ARG A 55 3.87 -6.78 12.61
CA ARG A 55 5.12 -7.42 12.15
C ARG A 55 4.88 -8.37 10.98
N ILE A 56 3.75 -9.08 10.94
CA ILE A 56 3.39 -9.99 9.85
C ILE A 56 2.97 -9.24 8.60
N GLU A 57 2.25 -8.11 8.74
CA GLU A 57 1.91 -7.22 7.63
C GLU A 57 3.18 -6.62 6.98
N SER A 58 4.17 -6.21 7.78
CA SER A 58 5.49 -5.82 7.26
C SER A 58 6.20 -6.98 6.56
N LEU A 59 6.16 -8.18 7.16
CA LEU A 59 6.79 -9.37 6.61
C LEU A 59 6.18 -9.80 5.26
N PHE A 60 4.89 -9.53 5.04
CA PHE A 60 4.24 -9.75 3.75
C PHE A 60 4.87 -8.90 2.65
N SER A 61 5.15 -7.63 2.93
CA SER A 61 5.82 -6.74 1.98
C SER A 61 7.25 -7.22 1.66
N GLU A 62 7.98 -7.69 2.68
CA GLU A 62 9.30 -8.30 2.50
C GLU A 62 9.23 -9.59 1.67
N PHE A 63 8.19 -10.39 1.85
CA PHE A 63 7.94 -11.60 1.06
C PHE A 63 7.68 -11.28 -0.40
N GLU A 64 6.81 -10.30 -0.70
CA GLU A 64 6.51 -9.90 -2.07
C GLU A 64 7.79 -9.48 -2.80
N GLU A 65 8.65 -8.69 -2.15
CA GLU A 65 9.92 -8.27 -2.72
C GLU A 65 10.90 -9.43 -2.93
N LEU A 66 11.03 -10.32 -1.95
CA LEU A 66 11.86 -11.51 -2.07
C LEU A 66 11.39 -12.41 -3.23
N GLN A 67 10.08 -12.60 -3.34
CA GLN A 67 9.47 -13.46 -4.36
C GLN A 67 9.71 -12.89 -5.76
N ASN A 68 9.68 -11.56 -5.90
CA ASN A 68 10.04 -10.90 -7.15
C ASN A 68 11.50 -11.15 -7.56
N GLN A 69 12.43 -11.17 -6.60
CA GLN A 69 13.84 -11.48 -6.84
C GLN A 69 14.07 -12.94 -7.23
N ILE A 70 13.30 -13.87 -6.65
CA ILE A 70 13.33 -15.30 -7.03
C ILE A 70 12.81 -15.46 -8.46
N GLU A 71 11.62 -14.93 -8.77
CA GLU A 71 11.03 -14.97 -10.11
C GLU A 71 11.91 -14.31 -11.19
N GLU A 72 12.81 -13.40 -10.79
CA GLU A 72 13.80 -12.81 -11.68
C GLU A 72 14.95 -13.76 -12.04
N LYS A 73 15.33 -14.66 -11.13
CA LYS A 73 16.55 -15.45 -11.25
C LYS A 73 16.32 -16.90 -11.66
N ILE A 74 15.09 -17.40 -11.59
CA ILE A 74 14.74 -18.77 -11.99
C ILE A 74 14.62 -18.94 -13.51
N ALA A 75 14.83 -20.16 -13.98
CA ALA A 75 14.59 -20.52 -15.37
C ALA A 75 13.09 -20.53 -15.70
N ALA A 76 12.74 -20.29 -16.96
CA ALA A 76 11.35 -20.26 -17.41
C ALA A 76 10.60 -21.60 -17.19
N SER A 77 11.33 -22.72 -17.18
CA SER A 77 10.79 -24.06 -16.88
C SER A 77 10.33 -24.23 -15.43
N ASP A 78 10.91 -23.47 -14.50
CA ASP A 78 10.65 -23.60 -13.06
C ASP A 78 9.64 -22.56 -12.55
N LEU A 79 9.21 -21.65 -13.43
CA LEU A 79 8.33 -20.53 -13.09
C LEU A 79 6.95 -21.00 -12.61
N ASP A 80 6.38 -22.04 -13.22
CA ASP A 80 5.06 -22.53 -12.83
C ASP A 80 5.07 -23.11 -11.41
N THR A 81 6.11 -23.89 -11.07
CA THR A 81 6.34 -24.42 -9.71
C THR A 81 6.53 -23.30 -8.68
N GLU A 82 7.24 -22.25 -9.08
CA GLU A 82 7.49 -21.09 -8.22
C GLU A 82 6.21 -20.25 -7.99
N LEU A 83 5.38 -20.08 -9.01
CA LEU A 83 4.09 -19.38 -8.90
C LEU A 83 3.11 -20.11 -7.99
N ILE A 84 3.07 -21.45 -8.05
CA ILE A 84 2.27 -22.27 -7.12
C ILE A 84 2.80 -22.09 -5.69
N SER A 85 4.12 -22.09 -5.51
CA SER A 85 4.75 -21.90 -4.21
C SER A 85 4.44 -20.51 -3.62
N ARG A 86 4.40 -19.48 -4.48
CA ARG A 86 3.99 -18.13 -4.12
C ARG A 86 2.54 -18.10 -3.66
N GLU A 87 1.60 -18.63 -4.45
CA GLU A 87 0.16 -18.61 -4.13
C GLU A 87 -0.14 -19.27 -2.78
N LEU A 88 0.51 -20.39 -2.46
CA LEU A 88 0.34 -21.07 -1.17
C LEU A 88 0.80 -20.20 0.02
N ILE A 89 1.91 -19.48 -0.13
CA ILE A 89 2.44 -18.63 0.95
C ILE A 89 1.60 -17.34 1.09
N GLU A 90 1.16 -16.74 -0.03
CA GLU A 90 0.24 -15.59 -0.02
C GLU A 90 -1.08 -15.96 0.69
N GLN A 91 -1.62 -17.14 0.40
CA GLN A 91 -2.83 -17.63 1.06
C GLN A 91 -2.64 -17.80 2.59
N ASP A 92 -1.48 -18.29 3.04
CA ASP A 92 -1.16 -18.38 4.47
C ASP A 92 -1.09 -16.99 5.13
N PHE A 93 -0.50 -16.00 4.45
CA PHE A 93 -0.47 -14.61 4.92
C PHE A 93 -1.87 -14.01 5.02
N ASP A 94 -2.67 -14.10 3.97
CA ASP A 94 -4.02 -13.55 3.91
C ASP A 94 -4.90 -14.11 5.04
N ASN A 95 -4.83 -15.43 5.25
CA ASN A 95 -5.55 -16.09 6.33
C ASN A 95 -5.12 -15.56 7.71
N CYS A 96 -3.81 -15.51 7.98
CA CYS A 96 -3.30 -15.04 9.27
C CYS A 96 -3.64 -13.57 9.53
N ILE A 97 -3.47 -12.70 8.52
CA ILE A 97 -3.77 -11.27 8.65
C ILE A 97 -5.26 -11.05 8.87
N SER A 98 -6.12 -11.78 8.13
CA SER A 98 -7.58 -11.69 8.29
C SER A 98 -8.03 -12.09 9.70
N ILE A 99 -7.54 -13.23 10.21
CA ILE A 99 -7.87 -13.71 11.56
C ILE A 99 -7.34 -12.72 12.61
N GLY A 100 -6.07 -12.31 12.50
CA GLY A 100 -5.46 -11.36 13.44
C GLY A 100 -6.22 -10.03 13.50
N ARG A 101 -6.59 -9.44 12.35
CA ARG A 101 -7.39 -8.21 12.29
C ARG A 101 -8.76 -8.40 12.95
N SER A 102 -9.41 -9.53 12.70
CA SER A 102 -10.72 -9.83 13.30
C SER A 102 -10.64 -9.93 14.83
N LEU A 103 -9.58 -10.50 15.38
CA LEU A 103 -9.39 -10.60 16.83
C LEU A 103 -9.17 -9.22 17.46
N VAL A 104 -8.24 -8.44 16.90
CA VAL A 104 -7.93 -7.08 17.37
C VAL A 104 -9.17 -6.18 17.28
N GLN A 105 -9.98 -6.32 16.23
CA GLN A 105 -11.21 -5.54 16.05
C GLN A 105 -12.32 -5.92 17.04
N ARG A 106 -12.40 -7.19 17.48
CA ARG A 106 -13.35 -7.63 18.52
C ARG A 106 -12.98 -7.07 19.90
N GLY A 107 -11.69 -6.92 20.19
CA GLY A 107 -11.20 -6.29 21.42
C GLY A 107 -11.53 -4.80 21.57
N LEU A 108 -11.77 -4.10 20.46
CA LEU A 108 -12.02 -2.66 20.43
C LEU A 108 -13.52 -2.29 20.55
N GLN A 109 -14.41 -3.27 20.74
CA GLN A 109 -15.86 -3.07 20.89
C GLN A 109 -16.33 -3.54 22.28
N PRO A 110 -16.31 -2.69 23.32
CA PRO A 110 -16.95 -3.01 24.58
C PRO A 110 -18.45 -2.75 24.43
N ASN A 111 -19.28 -3.82 24.31
CA ASN A 111 -20.64 -3.94 24.85
C ASN A 111 -21.53 -4.92 24.04
N GLN A 112 -21.67 -6.14 24.56
CA GLN A 112 -22.98 -6.79 24.70
C GLN A 112 -23.00 -7.54 26.06
N PRO A 113 -24.03 -7.34 26.92
CA PRO A 113 -24.01 -7.90 28.27
C PRO A 113 -24.75 -9.25 28.39
N SER A 114 -24.27 -10.07 29.35
CA SER A 114 -24.99 -10.99 30.28
C SER A 114 -24.56 -12.47 30.22
N PRO A 115 -24.76 -13.30 31.27
CA PRO A 115 -24.76 -13.03 32.73
C PRO A 115 -23.98 -14.08 33.59
N HIS A 116 -23.69 -13.72 34.86
CA HIS A 116 -23.23 -14.58 35.99
C HIS A 116 -21.80 -15.17 35.86
N CYS A 117 -20.95 -15.32 36.89
CA CYS A 117 -21.05 -15.17 38.35
C CYS A 117 -19.62 -15.04 38.93
N SER A 118 -19.49 -14.18 39.94
CA SER A 118 -18.72 -14.25 41.20
C SER A 118 -17.39 -15.02 41.37
N ASN A 119 -16.46 -14.28 41.99
CA ASN A 119 -15.54 -14.61 43.09
C ASN A 119 -14.11 -15.14 42.82
N ASN A 120 -13.18 -14.34 43.35
CA ASN A 120 -11.94 -14.63 44.11
C ASN A 120 -10.96 -15.69 43.59
N ASP A 121 -9.71 -15.28 43.37
CA ASP A 121 -8.67 -15.49 44.40
C ASP A 121 -7.37 -14.74 44.09
N SER A 122 -6.75 -14.30 45.18
CA SER A 122 -5.46 -13.64 45.30
C SER A 122 -4.29 -14.59 45.02
N HIS A 123 -3.26 -14.12 44.30
CA HIS A 123 -1.90 -14.57 44.59
C HIS A 123 -0.85 -13.50 44.32
N PHE A 124 -0.05 -13.28 45.37
CA PHE A 124 1.06 -12.35 45.53
C PHE A 124 2.34 -12.91 44.89
N THR A 125 3.09 -12.09 44.15
CA THR A 125 4.55 -12.28 43.98
C THR A 125 5.28 -10.96 43.65
N SER A 126 6.01 -10.49 44.68
CA SER A 126 7.27 -9.72 44.70
C SER A 126 7.63 -8.84 43.49
N VAL A 127 7.67 -7.54 43.77
CA VAL A 127 8.03 -6.46 42.86
C VAL A 127 9.46 -5.98 43.16
N ASN A 128 10.32 -5.95 42.13
CA ASN A 128 11.53 -5.12 42.10
C ASN A 128 11.16 -3.85 41.32
N GLU A 129 10.59 -2.86 41.99
CA GLU A 129 10.31 -1.51 41.49
C GLU A 129 11.32 -0.56 42.12
N SER A 130 12.15 0.10 41.31
CA SER A 130 12.70 1.41 41.70
C SER A 130 13.39 2.19 40.58
N GLU A 131 13.63 1.63 39.39
CA GLU A 131 14.24 2.41 38.28
C GLU A 131 13.36 2.54 37.02
N GLN A 132 12.30 1.75 36.89
CA GLN A 132 11.46 1.73 35.68
C GLN A 132 10.21 2.62 35.76
N GLU A 133 9.73 2.93 36.97
CA GLU A 133 8.56 3.80 37.19
C GLU A 133 8.87 5.29 36.97
N LEU A 134 10.07 5.76 37.31
CA LEU A 134 10.45 7.17 37.18
C LEU A 134 10.46 7.62 35.71
N THR A 135 10.91 6.76 34.79
CA THR A 135 10.87 7.03 33.35
C THR A 135 9.45 7.04 32.79
N ASP A 136 8.52 6.29 33.39
CA ASP A 136 7.12 6.24 32.94
C ASP A 136 6.32 7.47 33.40
N ILE A 137 6.58 7.97 34.62
CA ILE A 137 5.94 9.19 35.13
C ILE A 137 6.39 10.42 34.35
N ASP A 138 7.69 10.59 34.06
CA ASP A 138 8.17 11.74 33.29
C ASP A 138 7.62 11.76 31.86
N ASP A 139 7.46 10.58 31.24
CA ASP A 139 6.83 10.41 29.93
C ASP A 139 5.33 10.74 29.98
N GLN A 140 4.63 10.29 31.02
CA GLN A 140 3.21 10.57 31.21
C GLN A 140 2.96 12.04 31.52
N LEU A 141 3.81 12.67 32.33
CA LEU A 141 3.77 14.09 32.61
C LEU A 141 4.00 14.86 31.30
N SER A 142 5.06 14.53 30.56
CA SER A 142 5.36 15.18 29.27
C SER A 142 4.18 15.10 28.29
N LYS A 143 3.54 13.92 28.17
CA LYS A 143 2.34 13.73 27.33
C LYS A 143 1.14 14.54 27.84
N PHE A 144 0.98 14.68 29.15
CA PHE A 144 -0.07 15.51 29.76
C PHE A 144 0.14 16.99 29.45
N TRP A 145 1.37 17.49 29.61
CA TRP A 145 1.74 18.87 29.26
C TRP A 145 1.59 19.16 27.76
N GLU A 146 1.89 18.19 26.89
CA GLU A 146 1.62 18.28 25.45
C GLU A 146 0.11 18.39 25.16
N LEU A 147 -0.74 17.67 25.90
CA LEU A 147 -2.20 17.66 25.73
C LEU A 147 -2.88 18.97 26.17
N GLU A 148 -2.40 19.59 27.26
CA GLU A 148 -2.93 20.86 27.77
C GLU A 148 -2.37 22.09 27.02
N SER A 149 -1.31 21.91 26.23
CA SER A 149 -0.75 23.01 25.42
C SER A 149 -1.70 23.43 24.29
N VAL A 150 -1.85 24.74 24.08
CA VAL A 150 -2.58 25.27 22.91
C VAL A 150 -1.83 24.81 21.66
N PRO A 151 -2.49 24.15 20.68
CA PRO A 151 -1.81 23.67 19.49
C PRO A 151 -1.13 24.84 18.78
N GLN A 152 0.20 24.90 18.86
CA GLN A 152 0.95 25.81 18.02
C GLN A 152 0.82 25.28 16.59
N THR A 153 0.37 26.13 15.67
CA THR A 153 0.42 25.81 14.24
C THR A 153 1.87 25.47 13.91
N LYS A 154 2.16 24.18 13.64
CA LYS A 154 3.49 23.76 13.24
C LYS A 154 3.90 24.63 12.05
N ALA A 155 5.03 25.30 12.17
CA ALA A 155 5.62 26.01 11.06
C ALA A 155 5.89 25.00 9.93
N LEU A 156 5.49 25.34 8.71
CA LEU A 156 5.75 24.51 7.54
C LEU A 156 7.26 24.32 7.38
N THR A 157 7.66 23.09 7.09
CA THR A 157 9.02 22.83 6.63
C THR A 157 9.27 23.53 5.30
N ASN A 158 10.54 23.73 4.95
CA ASN A 158 10.90 24.33 3.66
C ASN A 158 10.34 23.54 2.47
N GLU A 159 10.32 22.20 2.55
CA GLU A 159 9.76 21.34 1.51
C GLU A 159 8.25 21.53 1.38
N GLU A 160 7.52 21.55 2.50
CA GLU A 160 6.07 21.77 2.49
C GLU A 160 5.70 23.13 1.92
N ARG A 161 6.45 24.19 2.26
CA ARG A 161 6.28 25.52 1.69
C ARG A 161 6.49 25.53 0.17
N LEU A 162 7.58 24.92 -0.30
CA LEU A 162 7.87 24.82 -1.74
C LEU A 162 6.80 24.00 -2.49
N CYS A 163 6.29 22.93 -1.87
CA CYS A 163 5.19 22.14 -2.41
C CYS A 163 3.90 22.98 -2.54
N GLN A 164 3.57 23.75 -1.52
CA GLN A 164 2.41 24.65 -1.53
C GLN A 164 2.55 25.76 -2.58
N GLU A 165 3.72 26.40 -2.68
CA GLU A 165 4.02 27.40 -3.71
C GLU A 165 3.90 26.80 -5.12
N HIS A 166 4.47 25.60 -5.32
CA HIS A 166 4.34 24.87 -6.58
C HIS A 166 2.88 24.60 -6.92
N PHE A 167 2.07 24.13 -5.96
CA PHE A 167 0.65 23.85 -6.16
C PHE A 167 -0.10 25.11 -6.59
N LEU A 168 0.11 26.24 -5.91
CA LEU A 168 -0.54 27.51 -6.24
C LEU A 168 -0.16 28.02 -7.63
N MET A 169 1.11 27.85 -8.03
CA MET A 169 1.60 28.31 -9.34
C MET A 169 1.23 27.39 -10.51
N ASN A 170 1.05 26.08 -10.25
CA ASN A 170 0.91 25.06 -11.30
C ASN A 170 -0.45 24.35 -11.28
N THR A 171 -1.42 24.85 -10.52
CA THR A 171 -2.79 24.36 -10.52
C THR A 171 -3.70 25.36 -11.20
N VAL A 172 -4.43 24.89 -12.20
CA VAL A 172 -5.43 25.68 -12.92
C VAL A 172 -6.74 24.91 -12.98
N ARG A 173 -7.85 25.59 -13.24
CA ARG A 173 -9.09 24.93 -13.64
C ARG A 173 -9.20 24.96 -15.16
N ASP A 174 -9.60 23.85 -15.75
CA ASP A 174 -9.93 23.81 -17.17
C ASP A 174 -11.31 24.42 -17.43
N HIS A 175 -11.70 24.46 -18.71
CA HIS A 175 -12.97 25.03 -19.17
C HIS A 175 -14.21 24.28 -18.64
N ASP A 176 -14.04 23.01 -18.25
CA ASP A 176 -15.07 22.16 -17.65
C ASP A 176 -15.11 22.29 -16.12
N GLY A 177 -14.24 23.12 -15.53
CA GLY A 177 -14.14 23.35 -14.10
C GLY A 177 -13.36 22.28 -13.33
N ARG A 178 -12.71 21.33 -14.01
CA ARG A 178 -11.85 20.32 -13.37
C ARG A 178 -10.49 20.92 -13.04
N PHE A 179 -9.90 20.46 -11.94
CA PHE A 179 -8.55 20.85 -11.58
C PHE A 179 -7.53 20.18 -12.50
N CYS A 180 -6.55 20.93 -12.97
CA CYS A 180 -5.38 20.45 -13.69
C CYS A 180 -4.15 20.84 -12.88
N VAL A 181 -3.44 19.86 -12.34
CA VAL A 181 -2.31 20.06 -11.43
C VAL A 181 -0.99 19.62 -12.06
N GLY A 182 0.08 20.38 -11.83
CA GLY A 182 1.44 19.92 -12.03
C GLY A 182 1.90 18.98 -10.91
N LEU A 183 2.76 18.02 -11.23
CA LEU A 183 3.35 17.15 -10.19
C LEU A 183 4.46 17.91 -9.42
N PRO A 184 4.46 17.92 -8.08
CA PRO A 184 5.43 18.66 -7.28
C PRO A 184 6.77 17.90 -7.25
N LEU A 185 7.65 18.13 -8.22
CA LEU A 185 8.92 17.41 -8.34
C LEU A 185 10.06 18.13 -7.56
N ARG A 186 10.77 17.40 -6.68
CA ARG A 186 12.01 17.81 -6.01
C ARG A 186 13.17 18.01 -6.97
N ILE A 187 13.27 17.10 -7.95
CA ILE A 187 14.42 16.96 -8.84
C ILE A 187 13.90 16.90 -10.28
N LYS A 188 14.72 17.36 -11.24
CA LYS A 188 14.40 17.27 -12.66
C LYS A 188 14.12 15.82 -13.07
N LYS A 189 13.12 15.63 -13.96
CA LYS A 189 12.70 14.33 -14.52
C LYS A 189 13.86 13.51 -15.10
N ASN A 190 14.91 14.18 -15.56
CA ASN A 190 16.08 13.59 -16.22
C ASN A 190 16.93 12.69 -15.30
N CYS A 191 16.70 12.74 -13.98
CA CYS A 191 17.38 11.86 -13.03
C CYS A 191 16.74 10.47 -12.92
N LEU A 192 15.57 10.26 -13.53
CA LEU A 192 14.96 8.93 -13.63
C LEU A 192 15.77 8.06 -14.57
N GLY A 193 16.08 6.85 -14.10
CA GLY A 193 16.53 5.79 -14.97
C GLY A 193 15.39 5.24 -15.82
N ASN A 194 15.65 4.11 -16.46
CA ASN A 194 14.67 3.41 -17.27
C ASN A 194 13.75 2.54 -16.36
N SER A 195 12.43 2.72 -16.47
CA SER A 195 11.41 1.85 -15.83
C SER A 195 10.73 0.90 -16.81
N TYR A 196 10.95 1.06 -18.12
CA TYR A 196 10.26 0.30 -19.16
C TYR A 196 10.54 -1.21 -19.08
N SER A 197 11.81 -1.60 -18.86
CA SER A 197 12.19 -3.02 -18.77
C SER A 197 11.46 -3.72 -17.63
N LEU A 198 11.42 -3.09 -16.45
CA LEU A 198 10.72 -3.58 -15.28
C LEU A 198 9.20 -3.66 -15.51
N ALA A 199 8.60 -2.56 -15.97
CA ALA A 199 7.16 -2.52 -16.27
C ALA A 199 6.77 -3.57 -17.32
N LYS A 200 7.58 -3.75 -18.37
CA LYS A 200 7.34 -4.76 -19.42
C LYS A 200 7.41 -6.16 -18.83
N LYS A 201 8.43 -6.46 -18.02
CA LYS A 201 8.57 -7.76 -17.36
C LYS A 201 7.35 -8.07 -16.48
N ARG A 202 6.92 -7.11 -15.67
CA ARG A 202 5.72 -7.22 -14.82
C ARG A 202 4.45 -7.45 -15.63
N PHE A 203 4.28 -6.72 -16.73
CA PHE A 203 3.15 -6.91 -17.63
C PHE A 203 3.15 -8.31 -18.28
N MET A 204 4.29 -8.81 -18.74
CA MET A 204 4.38 -10.16 -19.32
C MET A 204 4.02 -11.25 -18.30
N ASN A 205 4.41 -11.09 -17.03
CA ASN A 205 3.99 -12.00 -15.96
C ASN A 205 2.48 -11.90 -15.68
N LEU A 206 1.91 -10.69 -15.71
CA LEU A 206 0.47 -10.49 -15.60
C LEU A 206 -0.29 -11.16 -16.76
N GLU A 207 0.23 -11.08 -17.98
CA GLU A 207 -0.35 -11.74 -19.15
C GLU A 207 -0.32 -13.27 -19.03
N LYS A 208 0.76 -13.85 -18.49
CA LYS A 208 0.79 -15.29 -18.15
C LYS A 208 -0.29 -15.65 -17.12
N ARG A 209 -0.49 -14.83 -16.09
CA ARG A 209 -1.58 -15.03 -15.11
C ARG A 209 -2.96 -14.97 -15.75
N PHE A 210 -3.17 -14.11 -16.75
CA PHE A 210 -4.43 -14.05 -17.50
C PHE A 210 -4.74 -15.34 -18.27
N LYS A 211 -3.73 -16.08 -18.73
CA LYS A 211 -3.93 -17.42 -19.33
C LYS A 211 -4.47 -18.42 -18.33
N LEU A 212 -3.92 -18.40 -17.12
CA LEU A 212 -4.31 -19.31 -16.05
C LEU A 212 -5.69 -18.95 -15.46
N LYS A 213 -6.03 -17.66 -15.42
CA LYS A 213 -7.27 -17.15 -14.83
C LYS A 213 -8.05 -16.29 -15.85
N PRO A 214 -8.81 -16.90 -16.79
CA PRO A 214 -9.53 -16.15 -17.83
C PRO A 214 -10.54 -15.13 -17.30
N GLN A 215 -11.21 -15.42 -16.18
CA GLN A 215 -12.14 -14.48 -15.53
C GLN A 215 -11.43 -13.21 -15.04
N LEU A 216 -10.19 -13.35 -14.55
CA LEU A 216 -9.38 -12.20 -14.15
C LEU A 216 -9.03 -11.33 -15.36
N LYS A 217 -8.71 -11.97 -16.50
CA LYS A 217 -8.45 -11.25 -17.76
C LYS A 217 -9.66 -10.42 -18.18
N GLU A 218 -10.85 -11.02 -18.17
CA GLU A 218 -12.08 -10.36 -18.58
C GLU A 218 -12.35 -9.10 -17.73
N LEU A 219 -12.33 -9.23 -16.40
CA LEU A 219 -12.50 -8.10 -15.49
C LEU A 219 -11.44 -7.02 -15.70
N TYR A 220 -10.20 -7.42 -15.98
CA TYR A 220 -9.10 -6.48 -16.20
C TYR A 220 -9.26 -5.72 -17.53
N VAL A 221 -9.63 -6.41 -18.60
CA VAL A 221 -9.91 -5.80 -19.90
C VAL A 221 -11.08 -4.81 -19.78
N GLN A 222 -12.16 -5.20 -19.08
CA GLN A 222 -13.28 -4.31 -18.79
C GLN A 222 -12.84 -3.06 -18.03
N PHE A 223 -11.98 -3.20 -17.02
CA PHE A 223 -11.41 -2.06 -16.29
C PHE A 223 -10.65 -1.11 -17.23
N ILE A 224 -9.73 -1.62 -18.07
CA ILE A 224 -8.94 -0.78 -18.98
C ILE A 224 -9.83 -0.07 -20.00
N GLN A 225 -10.83 -0.77 -20.55
CA GLN A 225 -11.78 -0.20 -21.50
C GLN A 225 -12.65 0.88 -20.86
N GLU A 226 -13.19 0.66 -19.66
CA GLU A 226 -13.93 1.70 -18.91
C GLU A 226 -13.03 2.91 -18.65
N TYR A 227 -11.79 2.67 -18.21
CA TYR A 227 -10.85 3.74 -17.89
C TYR A 227 -10.52 4.59 -19.13
N ALA A 228 -10.33 3.97 -20.29
CA ALA A 228 -10.15 4.67 -21.56
C ALA A 228 -11.43 5.40 -22.02
N LYS A 229 -12.61 4.76 -21.91
CA LYS A 229 -13.90 5.36 -22.30
C LYS A 229 -14.21 6.63 -21.51
N LEU A 230 -13.85 6.65 -20.23
CA LEU A 230 -14.01 7.82 -19.36
C LEU A 230 -12.96 8.93 -19.63
N GLY A 231 -12.04 8.73 -20.57
CA GLY A 231 -10.99 9.69 -20.90
C GLY A 231 -9.86 9.74 -19.87
N HIS A 232 -9.71 8.70 -19.04
CA HIS A 232 -8.65 8.65 -18.01
C HIS A 232 -7.34 8.07 -18.54
N LEU A 233 -7.41 7.43 -19.71
CA LEU A 233 -6.32 6.75 -20.36
C LEU A 233 -6.33 7.11 -21.85
N SER A 234 -5.17 7.52 -22.38
CA SER A 234 -5.02 7.78 -23.82
C SER A 234 -3.76 7.13 -24.38
N PRO A 235 -3.71 6.82 -25.67
CA PRO A 235 -2.47 6.40 -26.32
C PRO A 235 -1.37 7.45 -26.13
N SER A 236 -0.14 7.00 -25.87
CA SER A 236 1.02 7.88 -25.79
C SER A 236 1.92 7.71 -27.02
N PRO A 237 2.42 8.80 -27.63
CA PRO A 237 3.41 8.70 -28.71
C PRO A 237 4.80 8.25 -28.20
N ILE A 238 5.00 8.24 -26.87
CA ILE A 238 6.28 7.92 -26.24
C ILE A 238 6.52 6.41 -26.30
N LYS A 239 7.34 6.00 -27.29
CA LYS A 239 7.83 4.62 -27.43
C LYS A 239 9.18 4.40 -26.74
N LYS A 240 9.90 5.48 -26.43
CA LYS A 240 11.27 5.45 -25.87
C LYS A 240 11.33 6.13 -24.49
N PRO A 241 12.11 5.62 -23.54
CA PRO A 241 12.04 5.95 -22.11
C PRO A 241 12.70 7.28 -21.70
N ILE A 242 12.85 8.24 -22.60
CA ILE A 242 13.57 9.49 -22.28
C ILE A 242 12.67 10.36 -21.39
N ASN A 243 13.10 10.60 -20.15
CA ASN A 243 12.37 11.39 -19.14
C ASN A 243 10.94 10.89 -18.88
N ALA A 244 10.70 9.60 -19.10
CA ALA A 244 9.38 8.99 -19.01
C ALA A 244 9.40 7.86 -17.97
N TYR A 245 8.26 7.64 -17.33
CA TYR A 245 8.13 6.60 -16.33
C TYR A 245 6.94 5.69 -16.61
N PHE A 246 7.23 4.39 -16.68
CA PHE A 246 6.27 3.32 -16.89
C PHE A 246 5.93 2.71 -15.54
N LEU A 247 4.72 2.95 -15.06
CA LEU A 247 4.14 2.37 -13.86
C LEU A 247 3.86 0.88 -14.11
N PRO A 248 4.52 -0.03 -13.37
CA PRO A 248 4.00 -1.39 -13.25
C PRO A 248 2.60 -1.34 -12.67
N HIS A 249 1.77 -2.31 -13.03
CA HIS A 249 0.41 -2.38 -12.54
C HIS A 249 0.00 -3.82 -12.29
N HIS A 250 -0.91 -4.02 -11.34
CA HIS A 250 -1.38 -5.35 -10.98
C HIS A 250 -2.83 -5.30 -10.46
N PRO A 251 -3.57 -6.41 -10.64
CA PRO A 251 -4.91 -6.56 -10.10
C PRO A 251 -4.90 -6.89 -8.61
N VAL A 252 -5.82 -6.28 -7.86
CA VAL A 252 -6.17 -6.64 -6.49
C VAL A 252 -7.67 -6.95 -6.45
N MET A 253 -8.00 -8.16 -6.02
CA MET A 253 -9.39 -8.61 -5.89
C MET A 253 -9.92 -8.21 -4.52
N LYS A 254 -11.12 -7.63 -4.47
CA LYS A 254 -11.85 -7.39 -3.22
C LYS A 254 -13.13 -8.22 -3.26
N GLU A 255 -13.07 -9.41 -2.67
CA GLU A 255 -14.17 -10.39 -2.69
C GLU A 255 -15.46 -9.88 -2.05
N LYS A 256 -15.37 -8.93 -1.11
CA LYS A 256 -16.51 -8.36 -0.37
C LYS A 256 -17.05 -7.04 -0.93
N SER A 257 -16.59 -6.58 -2.10
CA SER A 257 -17.06 -5.31 -2.68
C SER A 257 -18.26 -5.53 -3.60
N GLU A 258 -19.40 -4.89 -3.30
CA GLU A 258 -20.63 -4.96 -4.09
C GLU A 258 -20.50 -4.29 -5.47
N SER A 259 -19.66 -3.26 -5.61
CA SER A 259 -19.61 -2.41 -6.83
C SER A 259 -18.36 -2.55 -7.71
N THR A 260 -17.23 -3.07 -7.20
CA THR A 260 -16.05 -3.33 -8.05
C THR A 260 -15.17 -4.44 -7.48
N ARG A 261 -15.38 -5.66 -7.96
CA ARG A 261 -14.66 -6.87 -7.52
C ARG A 261 -13.15 -6.82 -7.84
N LEU A 262 -12.76 -6.03 -8.83
CA LEU A 262 -11.37 -5.83 -9.26
C LEU A 262 -10.95 -4.36 -9.09
N ARG A 263 -9.76 -4.15 -8.51
CA ARG A 263 -9.04 -2.86 -8.54
C ARG A 263 -7.69 -3.03 -9.20
N VAL A 264 -7.28 -2.06 -10.02
CA VAL A 264 -5.92 -2.03 -10.57
C VAL A 264 -5.09 -1.04 -9.76
N VAL A 265 -3.96 -1.53 -9.26
CA VAL A 265 -2.97 -0.74 -8.52
C VAL A 265 -1.84 -0.40 -9.48
N PHE A 266 -1.46 0.87 -9.49
CA PHE A 266 -0.30 1.37 -10.24
C PHE A 266 0.84 1.63 -9.25
N ASP A 267 1.97 0.96 -9.45
CA ASP A 267 3.12 0.99 -8.55
C ASP A 267 4.07 2.14 -8.92
N ALA A 268 3.92 3.27 -8.22
CA ALA A 268 4.83 4.42 -8.37
C ALA A 268 6.08 4.35 -7.47
N SER A 269 6.21 3.30 -6.66
CA SER A 269 7.39 3.01 -5.82
C SER A 269 8.43 2.13 -6.50
N ALA A 270 8.08 1.49 -7.62
CA ALA A 270 9.01 0.69 -8.41
C ALA A 270 10.28 1.48 -8.76
N GLN A 271 11.45 0.95 -8.40
CA GLN A 271 12.70 1.63 -8.69
C GLN A 271 13.08 1.49 -10.17
N THR A 272 13.57 2.59 -10.75
CA THR A 272 14.15 2.59 -12.09
C THR A 272 15.59 2.06 -12.08
N THR A 273 16.24 1.95 -13.24
CA THR A 273 17.67 1.60 -13.32
C THR A 273 18.60 2.57 -12.56
N SER A 274 18.14 3.77 -12.17
CA SER A 274 18.92 4.68 -11.32
C SER A 274 18.72 4.44 -9.81
N GLY A 275 17.88 3.48 -9.43
CA GLY A 275 17.49 3.22 -8.03
C GLY A 275 16.41 4.16 -7.50
N MET A 276 15.97 5.15 -8.28
CA MET A 276 14.95 6.12 -7.90
C MET A 276 13.57 5.73 -8.45
N SER A 277 12.51 6.03 -7.70
CA SER A 277 11.10 5.92 -8.14
C SER A 277 10.47 7.30 -8.43
N VAL A 278 9.30 7.34 -9.07
CA VAL A 278 8.55 8.61 -9.25
C VAL A 278 8.04 9.17 -7.93
N ASN A 279 7.79 8.29 -6.96
CA ASN A 279 7.55 8.69 -5.60
C ASN A 279 8.76 9.47 -5.05
N ASP A 280 9.98 8.97 -5.17
CA ASP A 280 11.16 9.65 -4.60
C ASP A 280 11.40 11.05 -5.19
N LEU A 281 11.00 11.24 -6.44
CA LEU A 281 11.05 12.54 -7.10
C LEU A 281 10.06 13.56 -6.54
N GLN A 282 8.98 13.16 -5.89
CA GLN A 282 7.93 14.09 -5.46
C GLN A 282 8.18 14.68 -4.08
N MET A 283 7.95 15.99 -3.98
CA MET A 283 7.91 16.70 -2.70
C MET A 283 6.74 16.18 -1.87
N LYS A 284 6.88 16.23 -0.55
CA LYS A 284 5.78 15.98 0.38
C LYS A 284 5.15 17.32 0.75
N GLY A 285 3.86 17.47 0.46
CA GLY A 285 3.06 18.58 0.96
C GLY A 285 2.75 18.45 2.46
N PRO A 286 2.30 19.55 3.08
CA PRO A 286 1.85 19.52 4.47
C PRO A 286 0.55 18.72 4.59
N VAL A 287 0.28 18.20 5.79
CA VAL A 287 -1.00 17.54 6.08
C VAL A 287 -2.11 18.60 6.11
N ILE A 288 -2.96 18.62 5.08
CA ILE A 288 -4.10 19.56 5.00
C ILE A 288 -5.31 19.01 5.78
N GLN A 289 -5.41 17.70 5.94
CA GLN A 289 -6.56 17.06 6.58
C GLN A 289 -6.54 17.28 8.09
N ASP A 290 -7.67 17.79 8.63
CA ASP A 290 -7.89 17.84 10.06
C ASP A 290 -7.84 16.44 10.69
N SER A 291 -7.43 16.37 11.96
CA SER A 291 -7.43 15.11 12.69
C SER A 291 -8.83 14.49 12.72
N LEU A 292 -8.91 13.16 12.62
CA LEU A 292 -10.19 12.45 12.67
C LEU A 292 -10.95 12.76 13.97
N ILE A 293 -10.23 12.94 15.08
CA ILE A 293 -10.81 13.35 16.37
C ILE A 293 -11.51 14.71 16.26
N ASN A 294 -10.86 15.71 15.66
CA ASN A 294 -11.44 17.03 15.46
C ASN A 294 -12.67 16.98 14.55
N ILE A 295 -12.64 16.12 13.53
CA ILE A 295 -13.81 15.87 12.66
C ILE A 295 -14.95 15.25 13.48
N LEU A 296 -14.69 14.21 14.26
CA LEU A 296 -15.70 13.52 15.08
C LEU A 296 -16.30 14.41 16.18
N LEU A 297 -15.48 15.26 16.82
CA LEU A 297 -15.96 16.23 17.80
C LEU A 297 -16.91 17.24 17.17
N ARG A 298 -16.56 17.81 16.00
CA ARG A 298 -17.45 18.70 15.24
C ARG A 298 -18.74 18.01 14.83
N PHE A 299 -18.66 16.75 14.41
CA PHE A 299 -19.85 15.94 14.09
C PHE A 299 -20.81 15.84 15.29
N ARG A 300 -20.30 15.70 16.51
CA ARG A 300 -21.13 15.60 17.72
C ARG A 300 -21.77 16.91 18.18
N LEU A 301 -21.31 18.06 17.68
CA LEU A 301 -21.89 19.37 18.05
C LEU A 301 -23.28 19.61 17.44
N TYR A 302 -23.64 18.88 16.39
CA TYR A 302 -24.87 19.11 15.64
C TYR A 302 -25.86 17.94 15.79
N LYS A 303 -27.15 18.27 15.94
CA LYS A 303 -28.23 17.29 16.10
C LYS A 303 -28.52 16.47 14.83
N TYR A 304 -28.28 17.05 13.66
CA TYR A 304 -28.55 16.44 12.36
C TYR A 304 -27.30 16.52 11.50
N ILE A 305 -26.98 15.43 10.80
CA ILE A 305 -25.77 15.29 9.98
C ILE A 305 -26.16 14.69 8.64
N ILE A 306 -25.56 15.19 7.57
CA ILE A 306 -25.64 14.61 6.23
C ILE A 306 -24.25 14.07 5.90
N SER A 307 -24.19 12.78 5.59
CA SER A 307 -22.99 12.12 5.09
C SER A 307 -23.24 11.57 3.68
N GLY A 308 -22.19 11.54 2.87
CA GLY A 308 -22.22 11.00 1.52
C GLY A 308 -20.82 10.62 1.09
N ASP A 309 -20.73 9.61 0.21
CA ASP A 309 -19.49 9.22 -0.43
C ASP A 309 -19.44 9.80 -1.85
N ILE A 310 -18.33 10.46 -2.18
CA ILE A 310 -18.12 11.00 -3.53
C ILE A 310 -17.44 9.91 -4.35
N GLU A 311 -18.25 9.20 -5.14
CA GLU A 311 -17.74 8.15 -6.00
C GLU A 311 -16.63 8.70 -6.91
N LYS A 312 -15.46 8.04 -6.88
CA LYS A 312 -14.35 8.34 -7.77
C LYS A 312 -13.89 9.81 -7.70
N MET A 313 -13.94 10.46 -6.53
CA MET A 313 -13.56 11.88 -6.34
C MET A 313 -12.24 12.27 -7.02
N TYR A 314 -11.23 11.40 -6.92
CA TYR A 314 -9.89 11.62 -7.45
C TYR A 314 -9.86 11.68 -8.98
N ARG A 315 -10.87 11.12 -9.65
CA ARG A 315 -11.01 11.17 -11.10
C ARG A 315 -11.41 12.55 -11.64
N GLN A 316 -11.64 13.52 -10.76
CA GLN A 316 -11.93 14.91 -11.12
C GLN A 316 -10.67 15.79 -11.20
N VAL A 317 -9.48 15.24 -10.96
CA VAL A 317 -8.22 15.99 -11.01
C VAL A 317 -7.35 15.47 -12.16
N ASN A 318 -7.15 16.32 -13.16
CA ASN A 318 -6.26 16.10 -14.30
C ASN A 318 -4.81 16.39 -13.92
N VAL A 319 -3.89 15.67 -14.54
CA VAL A 319 -2.45 15.94 -14.50
C VAL A 319 -2.09 16.80 -15.71
N ARG A 320 -1.24 17.80 -15.49
CA ARG A 320 -0.70 18.67 -16.54
C ARG A 320 -0.04 17.84 -17.63
N GLU A 321 -0.28 18.20 -18.89
CA GLU A 321 0.16 17.43 -20.05
C GLU A 321 1.67 17.14 -20.06
N SER A 322 2.48 18.12 -19.65
CA SER A 322 3.94 17.97 -19.54
C SER A 322 4.39 16.87 -18.59
N ASP A 323 3.55 16.48 -17.62
CA ASP A 323 3.87 15.57 -16.52
C ASP A 323 3.23 14.19 -16.68
N ARG A 324 2.32 14.02 -17.65
CA ARG A 324 1.67 12.73 -17.95
C ARG A 324 2.67 11.66 -18.40
N ASN A 325 3.83 12.07 -18.91
CA ASN A 325 4.92 11.16 -19.26
C ASN A 325 5.52 10.43 -18.05
N LEU A 326 5.21 10.86 -16.82
CA LEU A 326 5.57 10.15 -15.58
C LEU A 326 4.54 9.12 -15.14
N GLN A 327 3.44 8.96 -15.88
CA GLN A 327 2.34 8.07 -15.56
C GLN A 327 1.96 7.20 -16.76
N LEU A 328 2.96 6.57 -17.38
CA LEU A 328 2.74 5.68 -18.52
C LEU A 328 2.48 4.26 -18.04
N ILE A 329 1.72 3.48 -18.79
CA ILE A 329 1.53 2.05 -18.58
C ILE A 329 1.71 1.28 -19.88
N LEU A 330 2.07 0.01 -19.74
CA LEU A 330 2.15 -0.92 -20.86
C LEU A 330 0.91 -1.81 -20.87
N TRP A 331 0.27 -1.92 -22.02
CA TRP A 331 -0.95 -2.70 -22.18
C TRP A 331 -1.09 -3.25 -23.60
N ARG A 332 -1.67 -4.45 -23.71
CA ARG A 332 -2.24 -5.01 -24.94
C ARG A 332 -3.36 -5.97 -24.55
N ASP A 333 -4.37 -6.06 -25.41
CA ASP A 333 -5.53 -6.93 -25.18
C ASP A 333 -5.22 -8.39 -25.60
N LYS A 334 -4.65 -8.54 -26.81
CA LYS A 334 -4.23 -9.84 -27.34
C LYS A 334 -2.71 -9.94 -27.39
N GLU A 335 -2.21 -11.16 -27.18
CA GLU A 335 -0.77 -11.47 -27.26
C GLU A 335 -0.19 -11.26 -28.66
N SER A 336 -1.03 -11.40 -29.69
CA SER A 336 -0.69 -11.09 -31.08
C SER A 336 -0.41 -9.61 -31.29
N ASP A 337 -0.95 -8.75 -30.44
CA ASP A 337 -0.91 -7.32 -30.64
C ASP A 337 0.43 -6.75 -30.12
N PRO A 338 0.94 -5.71 -30.78
CA PRO A 338 2.11 -5.01 -30.28
C PRO A 338 1.79 -4.39 -28.92
N LEU A 339 2.75 -4.48 -28.00
CA LEU A 339 2.61 -3.84 -26.69
C LEU A 339 2.50 -2.32 -26.87
N GLN A 340 1.43 -1.73 -26.34
CA GLN A 340 1.15 -0.31 -26.48
C GLN A 340 1.54 0.45 -25.21
N THR A 341 1.94 1.71 -25.40
CA THR A 341 2.11 2.67 -24.31
C THR A 341 0.84 3.51 -24.19
N LEU A 342 0.24 3.50 -23.00
CA LEU A 342 -0.88 4.35 -22.66
C LEU A 342 -0.44 5.33 -21.57
N GLN A 343 -0.98 6.55 -21.56
CA GLN A 343 -0.74 7.55 -20.51
C GLN A 343 -1.99 7.71 -19.65
N CYS A 344 -1.79 7.77 -18.33
CA CYS A 344 -2.83 8.17 -17.39
C CYS A 344 -2.97 9.70 -17.41
N ILE A 345 -4.20 10.18 -17.57
CA ILE A 345 -4.51 11.61 -17.64
C ILE A 345 -4.82 12.19 -16.26
N LEU A 346 -5.34 11.36 -15.37
CA LEU A 346 -5.77 11.76 -14.04
C LEU A 346 -4.68 11.60 -12.98
N LEU A 347 -4.82 12.34 -11.89
CA LEU A 347 -3.97 12.19 -10.73
C LEU A 347 -4.29 10.86 -10.03
N LEU A 348 -3.37 9.90 -10.11
CA LEU A 348 -3.50 8.63 -9.42
C LEU A 348 -3.40 8.82 -7.90
N MET A 349 -4.13 8.02 -7.11
CA MET A 349 -4.14 8.09 -5.64
C MET A 349 -2.75 8.09 -5.01
N VAL A 350 -1.79 7.41 -5.62
CA VAL A 350 -0.41 7.34 -5.13
C VAL A 350 0.26 8.72 -5.10
N PHE A 351 -0.17 9.63 -5.96
CA PHE A 351 0.33 11.01 -6.03
C PHE A 351 -0.47 11.99 -5.19
N LEU A 352 -1.75 11.70 -4.94
CA LEU A 352 -2.61 12.54 -4.09
C LEU A 352 -2.07 12.72 -2.69
N ALA A 353 -1.59 11.65 -2.05
CA ALA A 353 -1.02 11.70 -0.70
C ALA A 353 0.25 12.58 -0.59
N ARG A 354 0.77 13.09 -1.70
CA ARG A 354 1.94 13.98 -1.75
C ARG A 354 1.61 15.38 -2.23
N VAL A 355 0.51 15.53 -2.97
CA VAL A 355 0.05 16.80 -3.54
C VAL A 355 -0.93 17.51 -2.59
N PHE A 356 -1.69 16.77 -1.78
CA PHE A 356 -2.78 17.28 -0.91
C PHE A 356 -2.63 16.83 0.54
#